data_AF-A0A2V7PXA0-F1
#
_entry.id   AF-A0A2V7PXA0-F1
#
_cell.length_a   1.000
_cell.length_b   1.000
_cell.length_c   1.000
_cell.angle_alpha   90.00
_cell.angle_beta   90.00
_cell.angle_gamma   90.00
#
_symmetry.space_group_name_H-M   'P 1'
#
loop_
_entity.id
_entity.type
_entity.pdbx_description
1 polymer ?
#
loop_
_entity_poly.entity_id
_entity_poly.type
_entity_poly.pdbx_seq_one_letter_code
_entity_poly.pdbx_strand_id
1 'polypeptide(L)'
;MQVVEDAALGDTLKSTGRLYQQGASSFAMRFTDPPEDAIVIDGRHVWVYTPSTTPGQVIRMPMETDPVYGVNLLARILDRPAERYRVTWLRADTVSGRAADVVALVPRGANVNFSRAVLWLDRDDALPRRIELEESPGVRRILTLSRLRPDTAVPPEVFEFRAPKGVRVVDQE
;
A
#
# COMPACT_ATOMS: atom_id res chain seq x y z
N MET A 1 -7.57 -6.92 2.23
CA MET A 1 -6.79 -7.68 3.22
C MET A 1 -5.33 -7.42 2.97
N GLN A 2 -4.55 -7.30 4.03
CA GLN A 2 -3.10 -7.15 4.00
C GLN A 2 -2.48 -8.27 4.84
N VAL A 3 -1.35 -8.77 4.37
CA VAL A 3 -0.45 -9.65 5.11
C VAL A 3 0.95 -9.05 4.99
N VAL A 4 1.64 -8.90 6.12
CA VAL A 4 3.07 -8.53 6.16
C VAL A 4 3.79 -9.68 6.82
N GLU A 5 4.74 -10.26 6.09
CA GLU A 5 5.61 -11.34 6.54
C GLU A 5 6.99 -10.73 6.77
N ASP A 6 7.52 -10.86 7.97
CA ASP A 6 8.87 -10.40 8.33
C ASP A 6 9.68 -11.57 8.88
N ALA A 7 10.65 -12.02 8.09
CA ALA A 7 11.51 -13.15 8.43
C ALA A 7 12.38 -12.89 9.67
N ALA A 8 12.70 -11.63 9.99
CA ALA A 8 13.48 -11.28 11.17
C ALA A 8 12.65 -11.36 12.46
N LEU A 9 11.34 -11.08 12.36
CA LEU A 9 10.41 -11.16 13.48
C LEU A 9 9.82 -12.57 13.65
N GLY A 10 9.85 -13.40 12.61
CA GLY A 10 9.24 -14.73 12.60
C GLY A 10 7.70 -14.70 12.59
N ASP A 11 7.12 -13.50 12.55
CA ASP A 11 5.70 -13.25 12.66
C ASP A 11 5.06 -12.84 11.33
N THR A 12 3.76 -13.12 11.21
CA THR A 12 2.92 -12.68 10.10
C THR A 12 1.84 -11.74 10.63
N LEU A 13 1.92 -10.47 10.25
CA LEU A 13 0.91 -9.47 10.60
C LEU A 13 -0.20 -9.49 9.56
N LYS A 14 -1.42 -9.83 9.98
CA LYS A 14 -2.61 -9.79 9.13
C LYS A 14 -3.46 -8.60 9.51
N SER A 15 -3.99 -7.92 8.52
CA SER A 15 -4.91 -6.80 8.73
C SER A 15 -5.94 -6.68 7.62
N THR A 16 -7.08 -6.11 7.94
CA THR A 16 -8.17 -5.84 7.00
C THR A 16 -8.62 -4.41 7.14
N GLY A 17 -9.00 -3.79 6.02
CA GLY A 17 -9.39 -2.40 6.01
C GLY A 17 -9.94 -1.97 4.67
N ARG A 18 -10.15 -0.66 4.55
CA ARG A 18 -10.55 0.01 3.33
C ARG A 18 -9.40 0.87 2.82
N LEU A 19 -9.20 0.82 1.52
CA LEU A 19 -8.24 1.63 0.80
C LEU A 19 -8.99 2.65 -0.04
N TYR A 20 -8.56 3.91 0.03
CA TYR A 20 -9.05 5.02 -0.76
C TYR A 20 -7.87 5.71 -1.43
N GLN A 21 -8.07 6.13 -2.66
CA GLN A 21 -7.06 6.88 -3.41
C GLN A 21 -7.76 7.93 -4.27
N GLN A 22 -7.19 9.13 -4.31
CA GLN A 22 -7.61 10.22 -5.18
C GLN A 22 -6.37 10.90 -5.75
N GLY A 23 -6.22 10.83 -7.08
CA GLY A 23 -5.04 11.35 -7.76
C GLY A 23 -3.74 10.71 -7.26
N ALA A 24 -2.66 11.49 -7.30
CA ALA A 24 -1.31 11.05 -6.90
C ALA A 24 -0.94 11.42 -5.45
N SER A 25 -1.70 12.32 -4.80
CA SER A 25 -1.32 12.95 -3.53
C SER A 25 -2.25 12.61 -2.36
N SER A 26 -3.38 11.93 -2.60
CA SER A 26 -4.35 11.62 -1.56
C SER A 26 -4.59 10.12 -1.48
N PHE A 27 -4.31 9.56 -0.31
CA PHE A 27 -4.40 8.12 -0.07
C PHE A 27 -4.81 7.88 1.38
N ALA A 28 -5.64 6.86 1.63
CA ALA A 28 -5.94 6.41 2.98
C ALA A 28 -6.14 4.90 3.01
N MET A 29 -5.40 4.24 3.90
CA MET A 29 -5.66 2.88 4.33
C MET A 29 -6.18 2.94 5.77
N ARG A 30 -7.47 2.64 5.94
CA ARG A 30 -8.12 2.64 7.25
C ARG A 30 -8.46 1.21 7.64
N PHE A 31 -7.82 0.71 8.67
CA PHE A 31 -7.97 -0.66 9.11
C PHE A 31 -9.23 -0.81 9.96
N THR A 32 -9.93 -1.92 9.74
CA THR A 32 -11.05 -2.38 10.55
C THR A 32 -10.63 -3.50 11.50
N ASP A 33 -9.51 -4.15 11.19
CA ASP A 33 -8.90 -5.19 11.99
C ASP A 33 -7.37 -5.16 11.77
N PRO A 34 -6.56 -4.80 12.78
CA PRO A 34 -7.01 -4.20 14.03
C PRO A 34 -7.71 -2.85 13.78
N PRO A 35 -8.70 -2.45 14.60
CA PRO A 35 -9.34 -1.14 14.48
C PRO A 35 -8.38 -0.01 14.85
N GLU A 36 -8.71 1.22 14.43
CA GLU A 36 -7.96 2.47 14.66
C GLU A 36 -6.64 2.61 13.92
N ASP A 37 -5.99 1.51 13.54
CA ASP A 37 -4.83 1.56 12.67
C ASP A 37 -5.20 2.30 11.37
N ALA A 38 -4.30 3.19 10.94
CA ALA A 38 -4.46 3.98 9.72
C ALA A 38 -3.12 4.41 9.13
N ILE A 39 -3.06 4.39 7.80
CA ILE A 39 -2.02 5.08 7.03
C ILE A 39 -2.72 6.10 6.15
N VAL A 40 -2.37 7.39 6.27
CA VAL A 40 -3.05 8.48 5.57
C VAL A 40 -2.04 9.40 4.91
N ILE A 41 -2.26 9.74 3.65
CA ILE A 41 -1.51 10.76 2.91
C ILE A 41 -2.48 11.91 2.64
N ASP A 42 -2.24 13.03 3.29
CA ASP A 42 -3.14 14.19 3.30
C ASP A 42 -2.78 15.27 2.25
N GLY A 43 -1.88 14.93 1.32
CA GLY A 43 -1.34 15.83 0.31
C GLY A 43 -0.12 16.64 0.75
N ARG A 44 0.26 16.58 2.03
CA ARG A 44 1.46 17.25 2.58
C ARG A 44 2.35 16.30 3.37
N HIS A 45 1.73 15.40 4.13
CA HIS A 45 2.41 14.45 4.99
C HIS A 45 1.86 13.03 4.80
N VAL A 46 2.73 12.07 5.08
CA VAL A 46 2.35 10.68 5.35
C VAL A 46 2.23 10.49 6.85
N TRP A 47 1.08 10.00 7.30
CA TRP A 47 0.78 9.67 8.68
C TRP A 47 0.68 8.16 8.84
N VAL A 48 1.46 7.58 9.73
CA VAL A 48 1.40 6.15 10.08
C VAL A 48 1.03 6.04 11.55
N TYR A 49 -0.20 5.62 11.81
CA TYR A 49 -0.75 5.42 13.14
C TYR A 49 -1.16 3.96 13.28
N THR A 50 -0.36 3.17 13.99
CA THR A 50 -0.61 1.74 14.22
C THR A 50 -0.59 1.43 15.71
N PRO A 51 -1.55 1.95 16.50
CA PRO A 51 -1.59 1.76 17.94
C PRO A 51 -1.67 0.28 18.36
N SER A 52 -2.13 -0.60 17.46
CA SER A 52 -2.17 -2.05 17.69
C SER A 52 -0.79 -2.67 17.95
N THR A 53 0.27 -2.11 17.35
CA THR A 53 1.65 -2.61 17.45
C THR A 53 2.59 -1.60 18.10
N THR A 54 2.34 -0.30 17.93
CA THR A 54 3.16 0.80 18.46
C THR A 54 2.26 1.86 19.10
N PRO A 55 1.72 1.61 20.31
CA PRO A 55 0.77 2.50 20.96
C PRO A 55 1.38 3.84 21.36
N GLY A 56 0.53 4.87 21.45
CA GLY A 56 0.89 6.17 22.04
C GLY A 56 1.64 7.13 21.11
N GLN A 57 1.87 6.75 19.85
CA GLN A 57 2.51 7.63 18.87
C GLN A 57 1.93 7.50 17.46
N VAL A 58 2.12 8.55 16.67
CA VAL A 58 1.92 8.58 15.23
C VAL A 58 3.21 9.06 14.57
N ILE A 59 3.64 8.38 13.52
CA ILE A 59 4.78 8.82 12.71
C ILE A 59 4.26 9.77 11.63
N ARG A 60 4.92 10.92 11.46
CA ARG A 60 4.65 11.89 10.40
C ARG A 60 5.90 12.09 9.56
N MET A 61 5.77 11.96 8.24
CA MET A 61 6.82 12.19 7.26
C MET A 61 6.36 13.22 6.23
N PRO A 62 7.23 14.05 5.64
CA PRO A 62 6.87 14.88 4.49
C PRO A 62 6.48 14.01 3.28
N MET A 63 5.62 14.51 2.40
CA MET A 63 5.25 13.78 1.17
C MET A 63 6.38 13.78 0.13
N GLU A 64 7.34 14.71 0.24
CA GLU A 64 8.49 14.84 -0.66
C GLU A 64 9.54 13.76 -0.45
N THR A 65 9.62 13.16 0.76
CA THR A 65 10.38 11.94 0.96
C THR A 65 9.67 10.81 0.21
N ASP A 66 10.41 10.14 -0.67
CA ASP A 66 9.91 9.05 -1.51
C ASP A 66 9.09 8.08 -0.64
N PRO A 67 7.75 8.02 -0.75
CA PRO A 67 6.92 7.56 0.36
C PRO A 67 7.28 6.15 0.82
N VAL A 68 7.79 6.05 2.06
CA VAL A 68 8.40 4.85 2.66
C VAL A 68 7.35 3.80 3.09
N TYR A 69 6.06 4.08 2.98
CA TYR A 69 5.01 3.17 3.45
C TYR A 69 3.92 2.87 2.42
N GLY A 70 3.88 1.60 1.99
CA GLY A 70 2.69 0.96 1.45
C GLY A 70 2.03 1.66 0.25
N VAL A 71 0.71 1.51 0.15
CA VAL A 71 -0.05 1.40 -1.10
C VAL A 71 -0.18 2.66 -1.98
N ASN A 72 0.45 3.79 -1.64
CA ASN A 72 0.75 4.83 -2.66
C ASN A 72 1.66 4.26 -3.78
N LEU A 73 2.28 3.11 -3.49
CA LEU A 73 2.90 2.25 -4.47
C LEU A 73 1.99 1.84 -5.63
N LEU A 74 0.67 1.71 -5.47
CA LEU A 74 -0.22 1.40 -6.61
C LEU A 74 -0.26 2.53 -7.63
N ALA A 75 -0.40 3.77 -7.15
CA ALA A 75 -0.32 4.95 -8.01
C ALA A 75 1.02 5.00 -8.76
N ARG A 76 2.13 4.75 -8.05
CA ARG A 76 3.50 4.72 -8.62
C ARG A 76 3.75 3.55 -9.58
N ILE A 77 3.33 2.34 -9.22
CA ILE A 77 3.52 1.12 -10.03
C ILE A 77 2.77 1.27 -11.35
N LEU A 78 1.58 1.86 -11.31
CA LEU A 78 0.75 2.05 -12.50
C LEU A 78 1.08 3.33 -13.27
N ASP A 79 1.83 4.26 -12.70
CA ASP A 79 2.35 5.44 -13.41
C ASP A 79 3.57 5.06 -14.27
N ARG A 80 3.42 5.18 -15.60
CA ARG A 80 4.43 4.86 -16.63
C ARG A 80 5.26 3.59 -16.33
N PRO A 81 4.62 2.42 -16.13
CA PRO A 81 5.30 1.21 -15.68
C PRO A 81 6.40 0.74 -16.65
N ALA A 82 6.19 0.91 -17.96
CA ALA A 82 7.14 0.47 -18.99
C ALA A 82 8.48 1.24 -18.92
N GLU A 83 8.44 2.50 -18.49
CA GLU A 83 9.63 3.35 -18.33
C GLU A 83 10.41 2.99 -17.05
N ARG A 84 9.69 2.67 -15.97
CA ARG A 84 10.27 2.49 -14.63
C ARG A 84 10.67 1.06 -14.31
N TYR A 85 10.01 0.08 -14.92
CA TYR A 85 10.17 -1.32 -14.58
C TYR A 85 10.52 -2.17 -15.80
N ARG A 86 11.26 -3.25 -15.56
CA ARG A 86 11.25 -4.42 -16.43
C ARG A 86 10.02 -5.25 -16.06
N VAL A 87 9.09 -5.35 -16.99
CA VAL A 87 7.84 -6.10 -16.81
C VAL A 87 7.98 -7.48 -17.46
N THR A 88 7.63 -8.53 -16.73
CA THR A 88 7.64 -9.90 -17.22
C THR A 88 6.30 -10.55 -16.92
N TRP A 89 5.59 -11.02 -17.94
CA TRP A 89 4.43 -11.90 -17.73
C TRP A 89 4.90 -13.23 -17.15
N LEU A 90 4.25 -13.68 -16.08
CA LEU A 90 4.61 -14.92 -15.38
C LEU A 90 3.69 -16.07 -15.76
N ARG A 91 2.37 -15.86 -15.64
CA ARG A 91 1.34 -16.90 -15.85
C ARG A 91 -0.06 -16.30 -15.84
N ALA A 92 -1.04 -17.11 -16.25
CA ALA A 92 -2.44 -16.91 -15.93
C ALA A 92 -2.74 -17.45 -14.51
N ASP A 93 -3.71 -16.84 -13.81
CA ASP A 93 -4.11 -17.24 -12.46
C ASP A 93 -5.57 -16.82 -12.20
N THR A 94 -6.08 -17.05 -10.98
CA THR A 94 -7.42 -16.61 -10.57
C THR A 94 -7.38 -16.06 -9.15
N VAL A 95 -7.94 -14.86 -8.95
CA VAL A 95 -8.04 -14.22 -7.62
C VAL A 95 -9.51 -14.01 -7.29
N SER A 96 -9.99 -14.64 -6.21
CA SER A 96 -11.39 -14.54 -5.76
C SER A 96 -12.41 -14.82 -6.87
N GLY A 97 -12.14 -15.83 -7.71
CA GLY A 97 -13.01 -16.24 -8.82
C GLY A 97 -12.89 -15.41 -10.10
N ARG A 98 -12.00 -14.42 -10.14
CA ARG A 98 -11.75 -13.58 -11.32
C ARG A 98 -10.45 -13.98 -12.01
N ALA A 99 -10.50 -14.16 -13.33
CA ALA A 99 -9.32 -14.49 -14.12
C ALA A 99 -8.34 -13.32 -14.13
N ALA A 100 -7.05 -13.62 -13.97
CA ALA A 100 -6.00 -12.60 -13.90
C ALA A 100 -4.74 -13.02 -14.67
N ASP A 101 -4.04 -12.04 -15.22
CA ASP A 101 -2.67 -12.19 -15.68
C ASP A 101 -1.71 -11.76 -14.58
N VAL A 102 -0.73 -12.60 -14.30
CA VAL A 102 0.27 -12.36 -13.27
C VAL A 102 1.51 -11.78 -13.93
N VAL A 103 1.90 -10.58 -13.52
CA VAL A 103 3.08 -9.89 -14.04
C VAL A 103 4.05 -9.57 -12.90
N ALA A 104 5.34 -9.74 -13.17
CA ALA A 104 6.40 -9.25 -12.30
C ALA A 104 6.88 -7.88 -12.79
N LEU A 105 7.17 -7.00 -11.84
CA LEU A 105 7.87 -5.75 -12.06
C LEU A 105 9.17 -5.75 -11.26
N VAL A 106 10.27 -5.51 -11.95
CA VAL A 106 11.58 -5.27 -11.35
C VAL A 106 12.00 -3.84 -11.70
N PRO A 107 12.28 -2.98 -10.70
CA PRO A 107 12.73 -1.60 -10.96
C PRO A 107 14.00 -1.54 -11.80
N ARG A 108 14.07 -0.59 -12.73
CA ARG A 108 15.24 -0.39 -13.60
C ARG A 108 16.38 0.40 -12.94
N GLY A 109 16.09 1.13 -11.87
CA GLY A 109 17.06 1.88 -11.07
C GLY A 109 17.03 1.46 -9.60
N ALA A 110 17.87 2.09 -8.77
CA ALA A 110 17.79 1.92 -7.32
C ALA A 110 16.40 2.33 -6.84
N ASN A 111 15.63 1.35 -6.39
CA ASN A 111 14.31 1.57 -5.82
C ASN A 111 14.43 1.38 -4.32
N VAL A 112 14.24 2.47 -3.58
CA VAL A 112 14.38 2.47 -2.12
C VAL A 112 13.24 1.76 -1.40
N ASN A 113 12.14 1.45 -2.10
CA ASN A 113 10.90 0.99 -1.46
C ASN A 113 10.52 -0.48 -1.73
N PHE A 114 11.06 -1.11 -2.78
CA PHE A 114 10.92 -2.56 -3.03
C PHE A 114 11.91 -3.06 -4.09
N SER A 115 12.36 -4.31 -3.98
CA SER A 115 13.22 -4.98 -4.98
C SER A 115 12.43 -5.62 -6.10
N ARG A 116 11.22 -6.11 -5.81
CA ARG A 116 10.33 -6.78 -6.77
C ARG A 116 8.86 -6.61 -6.37
N ALA A 117 8.01 -6.43 -7.38
CA ALA A 117 6.56 -6.51 -7.23
C ALA A 117 5.97 -7.60 -8.12
N VAL A 118 4.92 -8.27 -7.67
CA VAL A 118 4.10 -9.17 -8.47
C VAL A 118 2.65 -8.70 -8.40
N LEU A 119 2.03 -8.48 -9.56
CA LEU A 119 0.65 -8.04 -9.67
C LEU A 119 -0.20 -9.12 -10.33
N TRP A 120 -1.41 -9.29 -9.82
CA TRP A 120 -2.47 -10.04 -10.48
C TRP A 120 -3.43 -9.03 -11.08
N LEU A 121 -3.33 -8.81 -12.38
CA LEU A 121 -4.17 -7.88 -13.13
C LEU A 121 -5.39 -8.62 -13.66
N ASP A 122 -6.58 -8.15 -13.29
CA ASP A 122 -7.83 -8.71 -13.77
C ASP A 122 -7.92 -8.65 -15.30
N ARG A 123 -8.40 -9.70 -15.95
CA ARG A 123 -8.50 -9.72 -17.42
C ARG A 123 -9.63 -8.86 -17.96
N ASP A 124 -10.65 -8.57 -17.16
CA ASP A 124 -11.82 -7.81 -17.64
C ASP A 124 -11.58 -6.30 -17.56
N ASP A 125 -10.98 -5.83 -16.47
CA ASP A 125 -10.81 -4.39 -16.20
C ASP A 125 -9.35 -3.93 -15.98
N ALA A 126 -8.38 -4.84 -16.11
CA ALA A 126 -6.96 -4.58 -15.90
C ALA A 126 -6.58 -4.04 -14.51
N LEU A 127 -7.52 -4.04 -13.54
CA LEU A 127 -7.24 -3.55 -12.19
C LEU A 127 -6.50 -4.62 -11.37
N PRO A 128 -5.58 -4.22 -10.49
CA PRO A 128 -4.89 -5.16 -9.61
C PRO A 128 -5.86 -5.76 -8.59
N ARG A 129 -5.90 -7.08 -8.50
CA ARG A 129 -6.66 -7.84 -7.47
C ARG A 129 -5.78 -8.31 -6.33
N ARG A 130 -4.50 -8.56 -6.61
CA ARG A 130 -3.46 -8.87 -5.63
C ARG A 130 -2.17 -8.18 -6.00
N ILE A 131 -1.46 -7.69 -4.99
CA ILE A 131 -0.12 -7.12 -5.08
C ILE A 131 0.75 -7.83 -4.07
N GLU A 132 1.94 -8.26 -4.48
CA GLU A 132 3.00 -8.73 -3.60
C GLU A 132 4.23 -7.86 -3.79
N LEU A 133 4.82 -7.43 -2.69
CA LEU A 133 5.98 -6.54 -2.64
C LEU A 133 7.07 -7.18 -1.79
N GLU A 134 8.28 -7.20 -2.32
CA GLU A 134 9.50 -7.46 -1.57
C GLU A 134 10.08 -6.11 -1.14
N GLU A 135 9.71 -5.64 0.07
CA GLU A 135 10.02 -4.28 0.55
C GLU A 135 11.48 -4.15 1.00
N SER A 136 11.97 -5.14 1.73
CA SER A 136 13.35 -5.24 2.20
C SER A 136 13.75 -6.72 2.30
N PRO A 137 15.04 -7.07 2.41
CA PRO A 137 15.45 -8.47 2.55
C PRO A 137 14.71 -9.15 3.72
N GLY A 138 13.88 -10.14 3.40
CA GLY A 138 13.06 -10.86 4.39
C GLY A 138 11.71 -10.23 4.75
N VAL A 139 11.36 -9.06 4.19
CA VAL A 139 10.07 -8.39 4.43
C VAL A 139 9.21 -8.41 3.16
N ARG A 140 8.05 -9.07 3.26
CA ARG A 140 7.10 -9.23 2.17
C ARG A 140 5.74 -8.67 2.55
N ARG A 141 5.17 -7.80 1.71
CA ARG A 141 3.80 -7.33 1.86
C ARG A 141 2.92 -7.90 0.76
N ILE A 142 1.77 -8.45 1.17
CA ILE A 142 0.75 -8.97 0.28
C ILE A 142 -0.54 -8.18 0.52
N LEU A 143 -1.08 -7.60 -0.55
CA LEU A 143 -2.36 -6.89 -0.55
C LEU A 143 -3.32 -7.62 -1.45
N THR A 144 -4.49 -7.98 -0.93
CA THR A 144 -5.60 -8.50 -1.73
C THR A 144 -6.73 -7.47 -1.71
N LEU A 145 -7.05 -6.94 -2.88
CA LEU A 145 -8.08 -5.95 -3.11
C LEU A 145 -9.36 -6.65 -3.57
N SER A 146 -10.47 -6.29 -2.94
CA SER A 146 -11.79 -6.78 -3.30
C SER A 146 -12.78 -5.63 -3.32
N ARG A 147 -13.85 -5.78 -4.09
CA ARG A 147 -14.90 -4.75 -4.24
C ARG A 147 -14.34 -3.39 -4.67
N LEU A 148 -13.41 -3.39 -5.64
CA LEU A 148 -12.87 -2.16 -6.20
C LEU A 148 -14.00 -1.34 -6.85
N ARG A 149 -13.95 -0.02 -6.64
CA ARG A 149 -14.88 0.95 -7.21
C ARG A 149 -14.06 2.10 -7.81
N PRO A 150 -13.56 1.95 -9.05
CA PRO A 150 -12.84 3.03 -9.71
C PRO A 150 -13.77 4.23 -9.92
N ASP A 151 -13.17 5.41 -10.10
CA ASP A 151 -13.84 6.66 -10.47
C ASP A 151 -15.03 7.06 -9.57
N THR A 152 -15.01 6.60 -8.32
CA THR A 152 -16.03 6.94 -7.33
C THR A 152 -15.56 8.13 -6.49
N ALA A 153 -16.43 9.12 -6.30
CA ALA A 153 -16.16 10.24 -5.43
C ALA A 153 -15.92 9.76 -3.98
N VAL A 154 -14.83 10.21 -3.38
CA VAL A 154 -14.48 9.94 -1.99
C VAL A 154 -14.59 11.24 -1.19
N PRO A 155 -15.25 11.24 -0.02
CA PRO A 155 -15.30 12.42 0.84
C PRO A 155 -13.88 12.86 1.26
N PRO A 156 -13.54 14.16 1.18
CA PRO A 156 -12.19 14.65 1.50
C PRO A 156 -11.71 14.28 2.91
N GLU A 157 -12.63 14.16 3.87
CA GLU A 157 -12.36 13.86 5.28
C GLU A 157 -11.74 12.47 5.45
N VAL A 158 -11.94 11.57 4.49
CA VAL A 158 -11.31 10.25 4.48
C VAL A 158 -9.79 10.35 4.38
N PHE A 159 -9.26 11.40 3.76
CA PHE A 159 -7.83 11.67 3.59
C PHE A 159 -7.25 12.59 4.68
N GLU A 160 -8.06 13.03 5.64
CA GLU A 160 -7.56 13.78 6.79
C GLU A 160 -7.11 12.83 7.91
N PHE A 161 -5.98 13.15 8.55
CA PHE A 161 -5.56 12.52 9.79
C PHE A 161 -5.52 13.54 10.93
N ARG A 162 -6.11 13.16 12.07
CA ARG A 162 -6.09 13.95 13.31
C ARG A 162 -5.57 13.05 14.40
N ALA A 163 -4.40 13.39 14.94
CA ALA A 163 -3.79 12.63 16.03
C ALA A 163 -4.76 12.60 17.23
N PRO A 164 -5.09 11.42 17.77
CA PRO A 164 -5.92 11.33 18.97
C PRO A 164 -5.29 12.06 20.16
N LYS A 165 -6.12 12.48 21.11
CA LYS A 165 -5.66 13.20 22.31
C LYS A 165 -4.63 12.35 23.07
N GLY A 166 -3.47 12.93 23.37
CA GLY A 166 -2.40 12.27 24.11
C GLY A 166 -1.47 11.38 23.28
N VAL A 167 -1.74 11.22 21.98
CA VAL A 167 -0.82 10.54 21.05
C VAL A 167 0.30 11.50 20.65
N ARG A 168 1.55 11.06 20.81
CA ARG A 168 2.73 11.82 20.43
C ARG A 168 2.91 11.78 18.91
N VAL A 169 3.09 12.94 18.27
CA VAL A 169 3.53 13.01 16.88
C VAL A 169 5.05 12.90 16.85
N VAL A 170 5.57 11.94 16.07
CA VAL A 170 7.00 11.73 15.85
C VAL A 170 7.30 12.11 14.40
N ASP A 171 7.98 13.23 14.23
CA ASP A 171 8.42 13.70 12.92
C ASP A 171 9.67 12.93 12.46
N GLN A 172 9.66 12.47 11.21
CA GLN A 172 10.82 11.94 10.51
C GLN A 172 11.21 12.91 9.39
N GLU A 173 12.48 13.27 9.35
CA GLU A 173 13.08 14.13 8.31
C GLU A 173 13.41 13.34 7.04
#